data_AF-A0A1J0GE73-F1
#
_entry.id   AF-A0A1J0GE73-F1
#
_cell.length_a   1.000
_cell.length_b   1.000
_cell.length_c   1.000
_cell.angle_alpha   90.00
_cell.angle_beta   90.00
_cell.angle_gamma   90.00
#
_symmetry.space_group_name_H-M   'P 1'
#
loop_
_entity.id
_entity.type
_entity.pdbx_description
1 polymer ?
#
loop_
_entity_poly.entity_id
_entity_poly.type
_entity_poly.pdbx_seq_one_letter_code
_entity_poly.pdbx_strand_id
1 'polypeptide(L)'
;MKANLLSSVDDLLSQGYEEINAVELAIKRFGEVDSIKTEIKEVYKTKYLYAKKLLNITIIVGVLGILLSFGGGIWKNYSVDRPINDIYSIIEKNMGNGSNPITDNMKNNLKDKVDKSFAIDYVTLQIFDKNDKYINTDTNLKYDYNYAPRMTIDEFGNGRPKTLLRFVAYAQNSKQIEIKGSNKGIIVITETRDIGFMIFQIVPILLLIYWVLFAIWASINSVNNKRSIIWIFVFILLNVVGYLIYYLDGHSLINKID
;
A
#
# COMPACT_ATOMS: atom_id res chain seq x y z
N MET A 1 -12.71 -46.74 15.50
CA MET A 1 -13.23 -46.91 14.13
C MET A 1 -12.78 -45.80 13.18
N LYS A 2 -13.04 -44.51 13.47
CA LYS A 2 -12.54 -43.34 12.71
C LYS A 2 -11.04 -43.36 12.41
N ALA A 3 -10.21 -43.73 13.38
CA ALA A 3 -8.76 -43.83 13.19
C ALA A 3 -8.37 -44.90 12.16
N ASN A 4 -9.02 -46.07 12.18
CA ASN A 4 -8.72 -47.19 11.27
C ASN A 4 -9.19 -46.89 9.84
N LEU A 5 -10.31 -46.18 9.71
CA LEU A 5 -10.82 -45.72 8.44
C LEU A 5 -9.90 -44.65 7.83
N LEU A 6 -9.50 -43.64 8.60
CA LEU A 6 -8.56 -42.61 8.15
C LEU A 6 -7.21 -43.22 7.77
N SER A 7 -6.71 -44.17 8.56
CA SER A 7 -5.51 -44.93 8.22
C SER A 7 -5.66 -45.69 6.90
N SER A 8 -6.81 -46.31 6.65
CA SER A 8 -7.04 -47.01 5.39
C SER A 8 -7.20 -46.06 4.19
N VAL A 9 -7.69 -44.84 4.40
CA VAL A 9 -7.73 -43.80 3.35
C VAL A 9 -6.31 -43.34 3.05
N ASP A 10 -5.49 -43.09 4.07
CA ASP A 10 -4.07 -42.71 3.90
C ASP A 10 -3.26 -43.83 3.20
N ASP A 11 -3.52 -45.10 3.53
CA ASP A 11 -2.91 -46.25 2.84
C ASP A 11 -3.30 -46.31 1.36
N LEU A 12 -4.55 -45.96 1.02
CA LEU A 12 -5.01 -45.96 -0.37
C LEU A 12 -4.52 -44.72 -1.13
N LEU A 13 -4.43 -43.58 -0.46
CA LEU A 13 -3.83 -42.36 -1.00
C LEU A 13 -2.35 -42.57 -1.33
N SER A 14 -1.60 -43.24 -0.43
CA SER A 14 -0.18 -43.59 -0.63
C SER A 14 0.03 -44.64 -1.72
N GLN A 15 -0.97 -45.49 -2.00
CA GLN A 15 -1.01 -46.39 -3.15
C GLN A 15 -1.39 -45.70 -4.48
N GLY A 16 -1.65 -44.39 -4.47
CA GLY A 16 -1.90 -43.59 -5.67
C GLY A 16 -3.38 -43.40 -6.02
N TYR A 17 -4.34 -44.02 -5.32
CA TYR A 17 -5.77 -43.87 -5.61
C TYR A 17 -6.25 -42.44 -5.39
N GLU A 18 -6.97 -41.87 -6.35
CA GLU A 18 -7.61 -40.54 -6.18
C GLU A 18 -8.45 -40.48 -4.91
N GLU A 19 -8.48 -39.32 -4.26
CA GLU A 19 -8.99 -39.19 -2.90
C GLU A 19 -10.45 -39.64 -2.74
N ILE A 20 -11.30 -39.34 -3.72
CA ILE A 20 -12.69 -39.80 -3.75
C ILE A 20 -12.78 -41.33 -3.87
N ASN A 21 -11.92 -41.94 -4.71
CA ASN A 21 -11.85 -43.39 -4.90
C ASN A 21 -11.25 -44.11 -3.69
N ALA A 22 -10.24 -43.51 -3.04
CA ALA A 22 -9.63 -44.02 -1.82
C ALA A 22 -10.64 -44.03 -0.66
N VAL A 23 -11.42 -42.96 -0.54
CA VAL A 23 -12.52 -42.84 0.43
C VAL A 23 -13.60 -43.89 0.15
N GLU A 24 -14.05 -44.02 -1.10
CA GLU A 24 -15.08 -44.99 -1.48
C GLU A 24 -14.63 -46.44 -1.23
N LEU A 25 -13.39 -46.76 -1.56
CA LEU A 25 -12.82 -48.10 -1.37
C LEU A 25 -12.56 -48.42 0.12
N ALA A 26 -12.14 -47.44 0.92
CA ALA A 26 -12.02 -47.59 2.38
C ALA A 26 -13.41 -47.83 3.00
N ILE A 27 -14.42 -47.03 2.63
CA ILE A 27 -15.81 -47.20 3.09
C ILE A 27 -16.34 -48.60 2.74
N LYS A 28 -16.05 -49.08 1.52
CA LYS A 28 -16.43 -50.43 1.06
C LYS A 28 -15.78 -51.55 1.89
N ARG A 29 -14.59 -51.32 2.45
CA ARG A 29 -13.88 -52.28 3.32
C ARG A 29 -14.42 -52.32 4.75
N PHE A 30 -14.97 -51.22 5.27
CA PHE A 30 -15.41 -51.11 6.67
C PHE A 30 -16.91 -51.37 6.89
N GLY A 31 -17.71 -51.60 5.83
CA GLY A 31 -19.04 -52.19 5.92
C GLY A 31 -20.18 -51.32 6.49
N GLU A 32 -19.86 -50.22 7.18
CA GLU A 32 -20.85 -49.21 7.61
C GLU A 32 -20.88 -48.05 6.60
N VAL A 33 -21.60 -48.23 5.50
CA VAL A 33 -21.46 -47.40 4.31
C VAL A 33 -22.01 -45.98 4.47
N ASP A 34 -23.04 -45.76 5.30
CA ASP A 34 -23.76 -44.48 5.27
C ASP A 34 -23.31 -43.47 6.35
N SER A 35 -23.08 -43.89 7.60
CA SER A 35 -22.61 -42.96 8.66
C SER A 35 -21.17 -42.50 8.39
N ILE A 36 -20.31 -43.44 7.97
CA ILE A 36 -18.90 -43.22 7.68
C ILE A 36 -18.70 -42.35 6.44
N LYS A 37 -19.47 -42.59 5.38
CA LYS A 37 -19.46 -41.76 4.16
C LYS A 37 -19.90 -40.34 4.45
N THR A 38 -20.84 -40.16 5.37
CA THR A 38 -21.31 -38.84 5.81
C THR A 38 -20.23 -38.11 6.60
N GLU A 39 -19.62 -38.77 7.60
CA GLU A 39 -18.54 -38.16 8.39
C GLU A 39 -17.30 -37.81 7.55
N ILE A 40 -16.87 -38.68 6.64
CA ILE A 40 -15.74 -38.38 5.74
C ILE A 40 -16.10 -37.22 4.82
N LYS A 41 -17.27 -37.26 4.19
CA LYS A 41 -17.72 -36.20 3.26
C LYS A 41 -17.82 -34.85 3.96
N GLU A 42 -18.22 -34.82 5.22
CA GLU A 42 -18.23 -33.61 6.04
C GLU A 42 -16.83 -33.07 6.32
N VAL A 43 -15.85 -33.94 6.67
CA VAL A 43 -14.46 -33.53 6.87
C VAL A 43 -13.87 -32.91 5.58
N TYR A 44 -14.12 -33.53 4.43
CA TYR A 44 -13.64 -33.02 3.15
C TYR A 44 -14.34 -31.76 2.68
N LYS A 45 -15.67 -31.69 2.84
CA LYS A 45 -16.45 -30.48 2.58
C LYS A 45 -15.96 -29.32 3.44
N THR A 46 -15.59 -29.60 4.69
CA THR A 46 -15.02 -28.62 5.61
C THR A 46 -13.66 -28.12 5.10
N LYS A 47 -12.73 -29.02 4.72
CA LYS A 47 -11.43 -28.63 4.12
C LYS A 47 -11.59 -27.75 2.87
N TYR A 48 -12.51 -28.12 1.97
CA TYR A 48 -12.81 -27.33 0.76
C TYR A 48 -13.37 -25.93 1.10
N LEU A 49 -14.31 -25.84 2.04
CA LEU A 49 -14.87 -24.57 2.48
C LEU A 49 -13.82 -23.67 3.13
N TYR A 50 -12.88 -24.25 3.89
CA TYR A 50 -11.74 -23.52 4.45
C TYR A 50 -10.85 -22.96 3.34
N ALA A 51 -10.47 -23.76 2.34
CA ALA A 51 -9.66 -23.29 1.22
C ALA A 51 -10.36 -22.16 0.45
N LYS A 52 -11.67 -22.27 0.20
CA LYS A 52 -12.45 -21.23 -0.48
C LYS A 52 -12.51 -19.92 0.33
N LYS A 53 -12.73 -20.00 1.64
CA LYS A 53 -12.72 -18.81 2.53
C LYS A 53 -11.34 -18.16 2.58
N LEU A 54 -10.28 -18.97 2.66
CA LEU A 54 -8.91 -18.49 2.66
C LEU A 54 -8.57 -17.73 1.37
N LEU A 55 -8.98 -18.25 0.21
CA LEU A 55 -8.81 -17.56 -1.07
C LEU A 55 -9.54 -16.22 -1.09
N ASN A 56 -10.79 -16.18 -0.64
CA ASN A 56 -11.57 -14.93 -0.59
C ASN A 56 -10.88 -13.88 0.30
N ILE A 57 -10.43 -14.26 1.49
CA ILE A 57 -9.68 -13.36 2.40
C ILE A 57 -8.39 -12.88 1.72
N THR A 58 -7.65 -13.79 1.09
CA THR A 58 -6.43 -13.46 0.36
C THR A 58 -6.69 -12.41 -0.72
N ILE A 59 -7.70 -12.61 -1.55
CA ILE A 59 -8.08 -11.66 -2.60
C ILE A 59 -8.47 -10.31 -2.00
N ILE A 60 -9.27 -10.28 -0.92
CA ILE A 60 -9.67 -9.04 -0.25
C ILE A 60 -8.44 -8.28 0.25
N VAL A 61 -7.51 -8.96 0.95
CA VAL A 61 -6.29 -8.35 1.47
C VAL A 61 -5.41 -7.82 0.34
N GLY A 62 -5.25 -8.60 -0.74
CA GLY A 62 -4.49 -8.18 -1.92
C GLY A 62 -5.09 -6.95 -2.60
N VAL A 63 -6.41 -6.95 -2.82
CA VAL A 63 -7.13 -5.82 -3.42
C VAL A 63 -7.03 -4.58 -2.53
N LEU A 64 -7.18 -4.71 -1.21
CA LEU A 64 -6.99 -3.60 -0.28
C LEU A 64 -5.57 -3.03 -0.33
N GLY A 65 -4.54 -3.89 -0.37
CA GLY A 65 -3.14 -3.48 -0.51
C GLY A 65 -2.91 -2.68 -1.80
N ILE A 66 -3.46 -3.15 -2.92
CA ILE A 66 -3.39 -2.47 -4.22
C ILE A 66 -4.11 -1.11 -4.17
N LEU A 67 -5.35 -1.07 -3.68
CA LEU A 67 -6.13 0.17 -3.59
C LEU A 67 -5.46 1.21 -2.70
N LEU A 68 -4.89 0.81 -1.58
CA LEU A 68 -4.14 1.72 -0.70
C LEU A 68 -2.87 2.23 -1.34
N SER A 69 -2.14 1.39 -2.08
CA SER A 69 -0.94 1.79 -2.81
C SER A 69 -1.25 2.81 -3.91
N PHE A 70 -2.20 2.49 -4.80
CA PHE A 70 -2.61 3.40 -5.88
C PHE A 70 -3.26 4.67 -5.35
N GLY A 71 -4.18 4.54 -4.39
CA GLY A 71 -4.85 5.67 -3.75
C GLY A 71 -3.86 6.59 -3.05
N GLY A 72 -2.88 6.03 -2.34
CA GLY A 72 -1.81 6.79 -1.69
C GLY A 72 -0.91 7.52 -2.69
N GLY A 73 -0.56 6.89 -3.82
CA GLY A 73 0.21 7.53 -4.89
C GLY A 73 -0.55 8.67 -5.58
N ILE A 74 -1.83 8.46 -5.90
CA ILE A 74 -2.70 9.50 -6.46
C ILE A 74 -2.82 10.65 -5.46
N TRP A 75 -3.06 10.35 -4.19
CA TRP A 75 -3.13 11.35 -3.12
C TRP A 75 -1.85 12.19 -3.05
N LYS A 76 -0.69 11.56 -2.99
CA LYS A 76 0.60 12.26 -2.91
C LYS A 76 0.77 13.22 -4.09
N ASN A 77 0.54 12.74 -5.32
CA ASN A 77 0.71 13.57 -6.51
C ASN A 77 -0.28 14.75 -6.54
N TYR A 78 -1.57 14.51 -6.30
CA TYR A 78 -2.61 15.52 -6.47
C TYR A 78 -2.76 16.46 -5.27
N SER A 79 -2.62 15.95 -4.06
CA SER A 79 -2.85 16.71 -2.83
C SER A 79 -1.58 17.36 -2.30
N VAL A 80 -0.39 16.81 -2.58
CA VAL A 80 0.89 17.29 -2.03
C VAL A 80 1.78 17.87 -3.13
N ASP A 81 2.26 17.04 -4.06
CA ASP A 81 3.32 17.43 -5.00
C ASP A 81 2.86 18.53 -5.97
N ARG A 82 1.67 18.39 -6.57
CA ARG A 82 1.11 19.42 -7.46
C ARG A 82 0.88 20.76 -6.75
N PRO A 83 0.21 20.84 -5.59
CA PRO A 83 0.06 22.09 -4.86
C PRO A 83 1.38 22.76 -4.47
N ILE A 84 2.42 21.98 -4.11
CA ILE A 84 3.77 22.52 -3.85
C ILE A 84 4.36 23.14 -5.12
N ASN A 85 4.29 22.44 -6.25
CA ASN A 85 4.78 22.95 -7.53
C ASN A 85 4.02 24.21 -7.98
N ASP A 86 2.72 24.28 -7.69
CA ASP A 86 1.92 25.49 -7.92
C ASP A 86 2.39 26.65 -7.04
N ILE A 87 2.75 26.42 -5.77
CA ILE A 87 3.36 27.44 -4.90
C ILE A 87 4.65 27.98 -5.53
N TYR A 88 5.54 27.09 -5.97
CA TYR A 88 6.78 27.52 -6.62
C TYR A 88 6.52 28.33 -7.89
N SER A 89 5.53 27.90 -8.69
CA SER A 89 5.13 28.62 -9.91
C SER A 89 4.52 29.99 -9.61
N ILE A 90 3.73 30.11 -8.54
CA ILE A 90 3.17 31.39 -8.06
C ILE A 90 4.31 32.34 -7.70
N ILE A 91 5.35 31.84 -7.03
CA ILE A 91 6.50 32.65 -6.61
C ILE A 91 7.29 33.09 -7.83
N GLU A 92 7.66 32.17 -8.72
CA GLU A 92 8.40 32.48 -9.95
C GLU A 92 7.68 33.51 -10.83
N LYS A 93 6.34 33.47 -10.87
CA LYS A 93 5.52 34.40 -11.68
C LYS A 93 5.30 35.77 -11.03
N ASN A 94 5.24 35.84 -9.69
CA ASN A 94 4.82 37.06 -8.98
C ASN A 94 5.93 37.67 -8.09
N MET A 95 7.12 37.06 -8.05
CA MET A 95 8.28 37.62 -7.37
C MET A 95 8.67 38.98 -7.98
N GLY A 96 9.14 39.87 -7.12
CA GLY A 96 9.59 41.19 -7.53
C GLY A 96 11.04 41.19 -7.97
N ASN A 97 11.73 42.30 -7.69
CA ASN A 97 13.14 42.49 -7.99
C ASN A 97 14.00 42.37 -6.71
N GLY A 98 15.32 42.56 -6.82
CA GLY A 98 16.22 42.49 -5.66
C GLY A 98 15.93 43.50 -4.54
N SER A 99 15.24 44.61 -4.85
CA SER A 99 14.87 45.63 -3.84
C SER A 99 13.58 45.28 -3.11
N ASN A 100 12.61 44.67 -3.81
CA ASN A 100 11.37 44.19 -3.23
C ASN A 100 11.04 42.77 -3.72
N PRO A 101 11.71 41.72 -3.17
CA PRO A 101 11.51 40.34 -3.62
C PRO A 101 10.09 39.81 -3.42
N ILE A 102 9.46 40.18 -2.30
CA ILE A 102 8.17 39.62 -1.86
C ILE A 102 7.04 40.63 -2.10
N THR A 103 6.35 40.49 -3.22
CA THR A 103 5.23 41.38 -3.60
C THR A 103 3.93 41.03 -2.89
N ASP A 104 3.02 41.99 -2.73
CA ASP A 104 1.71 41.74 -2.10
C ASP A 104 0.81 40.85 -2.95
N ASN A 105 0.93 40.91 -4.28
CA ASN A 105 0.24 39.99 -5.19
C ASN A 105 0.68 38.54 -4.95
N MET A 106 1.98 38.31 -4.76
CA MET A 106 2.50 36.99 -4.40
C MET A 106 1.95 36.52 -3.05
N LYS A 107 1.95 37.38 -2.01
CA LYS A 107 1.39 37.04 -0.68
C LYS A 107 -0.09 36.65 -0.77
N ASN A 108 -0.90 37.41 -1.52
CA ASN A 108 -2.32 37.13 -1.69
C ASN A 108 -2.57 35.81 -2.43
N ASN A 109 -1.82 35.54 -3.50
CA ASN A 109 -1.94 34.28 -4.25
C ASN A 109 -1.49 33.07 -3.43
N LEU A 110 -0.42 33.21 -2.64
CA LEU A 110 0.02 32.15 -1.72
C LEU A 110 -1.03 31.88 -0.64
N LYS A 111 -1.59 32.92 -0.03
CA LYS A 111 -2.67 32.80 0.94
C LYS A 111 -3.87 32.03 0.37
N ASP A 112 -4.36 32.45 -0.79
CA ASP A 112 -5.47 31.78 -1.48
C ASP A 112 -5.16 30.30 -1.77
N LYS A 113 -3.93 30.01 -2.22
CA LYS A 113 -3.50 28.65 -2.51
C LYS A 113 -3.46 27.77 -1.26
N VAL A 114 -2.93 28.28 -0.15
CA VAL A 114 -2.87 27.54 1.13
C VAL A 114 -4.27 27.33 1.71
N ASP A 115 -5.13 28.35 1.67
CA ASP A 115 -6.49 28.26 2.21
C ASP A 115 -7.33 27.20 1.48
N LYS A 116 -7.18 27.13 0.14
CA LYS A 116 -7.87 26.15 -0.71
C LYS A 116 -7.20 24.76 -0.70
N SER A 117 -5.93 24.68 -0.31
CA SER A 117 -5.20 23.41 -0.32
C SER A 117 -5.65 22.53 0.85
N PHE A 118 -5.90 21.25 0.57
CA PHE A 118 -6.13 20.29 1.63
C PHE A 118 -4.85 19.93 2.38
N ALA A 119 -3.73 19.73 1.67
CA ALA A 119 -2.52 19.19 2.29
C ALA A 119 -1.51 20.25 2.74
N ILE A 120 -1.54 21.47 2.18
CA ILE A 120 -0.60 22.53 2.58
C ILE A 120 -1.18 23.24 3.79
N ASP A 121 -0.41 23.27 4.88
CA ASP A 121 -0.83 23.91 6.12
C ASP A 121 -0.08 25.21 6.42
N TYR A 122 1.09 25.37 5.79
CA TYR A 122 2.00 26.45 6.07
C TYR A 122 2.95 26.72 4.90
N VAL A 123 3.17 28.00 4.62
CA VAL A 123 4.21 28.49 3.71
C VAL A 123 4.99 29.61 4.36
N THR A 124 6.31 29.58 4.20
CA THR A 124 7.24 30.64 4.55
C THR A 124 8.16 30.99 3.41
N LEU A 125 8.55 32.26 3.40
CA LEU A 125 9.54 32.79 2.49
C LEU A 125 10.65 33.45 3.29
N GLN A 126 11.88 33.20 2.85
CA GLN A 126 13.07 33.85 3.37
C GLN A 126 13.89 34.39 2.21
N ILE A 127 14.26 35.66 2.27
CA ILE A 127 15.15 36.28 1.32
C ILE A 127 16.59 35.92 1.71
N PHE A 128 17.39 35.47 0.75
CA PHE A 128 18.82 35.22 0.95
C PHE A 128 19.64 36.02 -0.05
N ASP A 129 20.87 36.35 0.34
CA ASP A 129 21.89 36.91 -0.56
C ASP A 129 22.84 35.79 -0.98
N LYS A 130 23.10 35.66 -2.28
CA LYS A 130 24.00 34.65 -2.86
C LYS A 130 25.45 34.84 -2.41
N ASN A 131 25.83 36.06 -2.05
CA ASN A 131 27.18 36.36 -1.57
C ASN A 131 27.35 35.98 -0.09
N ASP A 132 26.26 35.68 0.60
CA ASP A 132 26.31 35.24 1.99
C ASP A 132 26.80 33.78 2.04
N LYS A 133 28.03 33.59 2.51
CA LYS A 133 28.65 32.26 2.65
C LYS A 133 27.93 31.39 3.69
N TYR A 134 27.12 32.01 4.53
CA TYR A 134 26.26 31.35 5.49
C TYR A 134 24.82 31.42 4.96
N ILE A 135 24.42 30.43 4.15
CA ILE A 135 23.00 30.08 4.08
C ILE A 135 22.68 29.56 5.48
N ASN A 136 22.27 30.46 6.37
CA ASN A 136 22.20 30.21 7.81
C ASN A 136 21.46 28.90 8.10
N THR A 137 22.23 27.91 8.55
CA THR A 137 21.74 26.69 9.21
C THR A 137 21.43 26.95 10.69
N ASP A 138 21.59 28.19 11.15
CA ASP A 138 21.30 28.60 12.53
C ASP A 138 19.80 28.77 12.76
N THR A 139 19.34 28.20 13.88
CA THR A 139 17.93 28.03 14.30
C THR A 139 17.18 29.34 14.63
N ASN A 140 17.73 30.51 14.30
CA ASN A 140 17.14 31.84 14.53
C ASN A 140 16.70 32.47 13.20
N LEU A 141 15.99 31.71 12.35
CA LEU A 141 15.54 32.16 11.04
C LEU A 141 14.33 33.09 11.18
N LYS A 142 14.55 34.40 11.01
CA LYS A 142 13.46 35.36 10.85
C LYS A 142 12.94 35.27 9.41
N TYR A 143 11.74 34.71 9.26
CA TYR A 143 11.07 34.65 7.96
C TYR A 143 10.54 36.03 7.54
N ASP A 144 10.74 36.40 6.27
CA ASP A 144 10.25 37.66 5.70
C ASP A 144 8.75 37.65 5.43
N TYR A 145 8.19 36.45 5.22
CA TYR A 145 6.75 36.23 5.10
C TYR A 145 6.38 34.87 5.62
N ASN A 146 5.30 34.80 6.40
CA ASN A 146 4.71 33.55 6.89
C ASN A 146 3.19 33.53 6.70
N TYR A 147 2.65 32.35 6.37
CA TYR A 147 1.21 32.14 6.33
C TYR A 147 0.88 30.71 6.81
N ALA A 148 0.27 30.61 7.98
CA ALA A 148 -0.04 29.35 8.68
C ALA A 148 -1.48 29.35 9.22
N PRO A 149 -2.51 29.20 8.39
CA PRO A 149 -3.90 29.22 8.87
C PRO A 149 -4.19 28.08 9.86
N ARG A 150 -3.53 26.92 9.69
CA ARG A 150 -3.80 25.67 10.43
C ARG A 150 -2.71 25.27 11.43
N MET A 151 -1.65 26.06 11.52
CA MET A 151 -0.55 25.84 12.45
C MET A 151 -0.36 27.05 13.35
N THR A 152 0.15 26.82 14.55
CA THR A 152 0.75 27.87 15.37
C THR A 152 2.21 27.98 15.00
N ILE A 153 2.68 29.19 14.75
CA ILE A 153 4.08 29.47 14.46
C ILE A 153 4.76 29.80 15.79
N ASP A 154 5.85 29.12 16.13
CA ASP A 154 6.66 29.50 17.29
C ASP A 154 7.59 30.70 17.01
N GLU A 155 8.32 31.14 18.03
CA GLU A 155 9.18 32.34 17.98
C GLU A 155 10.27 32.25 16.90
N PHE A 156 10.64 31.02 16.52
CA PHE A 156 11.64 30.69 15.50
C PHE A 156 11.00 30.39 14.15
N GLY A 157 9.68 30.57 14.07
CA GLY A 157 8.90 30.36 12.88
C GLY A 157 8.57 28.90 12.57
N ASN A 158 8.78 27.95 13.49
CA ASN A 158 8.43 26.55 13.23
C ASN A 158 6.91 26.34 13.33
N GLY A 159 6.35 25.61 12.36
CA GLY A 159 4.96 25.22 12.35
C GLY A 159 4.68 24.15 13.40
N ARG A 160 3.70 24.39 14.29
CA ARG A 160 3.14 23.36 15.17
C ARG A 160 1.68 23.13 14.81
N PRO A 161 1.24 21.88 14.63
CA PRO A 161 -0.16 21.58 14.36
C PRO A 161 -1.05 22.12 15.47
N LYS A 162 -2.16 22.78 15.11
CA LYS A 162 -3.20 23.16 16.10
C LYS A 162 -3.98 21.96 16.65
N THR A 163 -3.83 20.79 16.03
CA THR A 163 -4.59 19.57 16.32
C THR A 163 -3.80 18.61 17.23
N LEU A 164 -4.50 18.00 18.18
CA LEU A 164 -3.96 16.97 19.08
C LEU A 164 -3.69 15.62 18.39
N LEU A 165 -4.27 15.40 17.20
CA LEU A 165 -4.13 14.15 16.45
C LEU A 165 -2.76 14.10 15.77
N ARG A 166 -1.81 13.46 16.45
CA ARG A 166 -0.43 13.21 16.00
C ARG A 166 -0.31 12.16 14.88
N PHE A 167 -1.42 11.68 14.33
CA PHE A 167 -1.45 10.64 13.30
C PHE A 167 -1.18 11.16 11.88
N VAL A 168 -1.10 12.49 11.71
CA VAL A 168 -0.72 13.10 10.44
C VAL A 168 0.77 13.41 10.50
N ALA A 169 1.56 12.80 9.61
CA ALA A 169 2.95 13.17 9.46
C ALA A 169 3.04 14.52 8.73
N TYR A 170 3.99 15.35 9.13
CA TYR A 170 4.28 16.61 8.47
C TYR A 170 5.59 16.46 7.72
N ALA A 171 5.56 16.78 6.43
CA ALA A 171 6.74 16.84 5.58
C ALA A 171 7.06 18.29 5.29
N GLN A 172 8.29 18.70 5.58
CA GLN A 172 8.82 19.99 5.19
C GLN A 172 9.47 19.85 3.81
N ASN A 173 9.09 20.74 2.90
CA ASN A 173 9.70 20.84 1.58
C ASN A 173 10.33 22.23 1.45
N SER A 174 11.52 22.29 0.86
CA SER A 174 12.21 23.55 0.61
C SER A 174 12.72 23.65 -0.82
N LYS A 175 12.61 24.84 -1.41
CA LYS A 175 13.17 25.17 -2.73
C LYS A 175 13.76 26.57 -2.69
N GLN A 176 14.96 26.72 -3.25
CA GLN A 176 15.55 28.04 -3.48
C GLN A 176 15.19 28.51 -4.90
N ILE A 177 14.69 29.75 -5.00
CA ILE A 177 14.30 30.38 -6.26
C ILE A 177 15.10 31.67 -6.41
N GLU A 178 15.89 31.76 -7.47
CA GLU A 178 16.73 32.93 -7.70
C GLU A 178 15.95 34.07 -8.37
N ILE A 179 16.25 35.31 -7.97
CA ILE A 179 15.71 36.50 -8.61
C ILE A 179 16.62 36.87 -9.78
N LYS A 180 16.07 36.87 -10.99
CA LYS A 180 16.83 37.22 -12.21
C LYS A 180 17.37 38.64 -12.12
N GLY A 181 18.67 38.81 -12.44
CA GLY A 181 19.33 40.11 -12.41
C GLY A 181 19.62 40.65 -11.01
N SER A 182 19.58 39.80 -9.99
CA SER A 182 19.84 40.17 -8.59
C SER A 182 20.82 39.18 -7.95
N ASN A 183 21.56 39.64 -6.94
CA ASN A 183 22.33 38.76 -6.05
C ASN A 183 21.45 38.10 -4.98
N LYS A 184 20.14 38.32 -4.98
CA LYS A 184 19.21 37.76 -4.01
C LYS A 184 18.41 36.58 -4.56
N GLY A 185 17.91 35.74 -3.66
CA GLY A 185 16.94 34.70 -3.94
C GLY A 185 15.92 34.56 -2.81
N ILE A 186 14.97 33.66 -2.99
CA ILE A 186 13.93 33.32 -2.02
C ILE A 186 14.03 31.83 -1.71
N ILE A 187 14.22 31.49 -0.43
CA ILE A 187 14.00 30.15 0.09
C ILE A 187 12.51 30.03 0.40
N VAL A 188 11.87 29.06 -0.24
CA VAL A 188 10.47 28.72 -0.02
C VAL A 188 10.44 27.49 0.85
N ILE A 189 9.80 27.59 2.01
CA ILE A 189 9.57 26.46 2.90
C ILE A 189 8.06 26.23 2.96
N THR A 190 7.65 24.99 2.77
CA THR A 190 6.25 24.58 2.86
C THR A 190 6.14 23.36 3.74
N GLU A 191 5.19 23.37 4.68
CA GLU A 191 4.83 22.17 5.42
C GLU A 191 3.52 21.59 4.90
N THR A 192 3.57 20.30 4.62
CA THR A 192 2.44 19.54 4.09
C THR A 192 2.10 18.37 5.00
N ARG A 193 0.80 18.12 5.14
CA ARG A 193 0.24 16.91 5.73
C ARG A 193 0.45 15.75 4.76
N ASP A 194 1.35 14.85 5.12
CA ASP A 194 1.58 13.63 4.38
C ASP A 194 0.97 12.44 5.14
N ILE A 195 0.03 11.76 4.49
CA ILE A 195 -0.53 10.49 4.98
C ILE A 195 0.39 9.32 4.57
N GLY A 196 1.36 9.60 3.68
CA GLY A 196 2.23 8.66 3.02
C GLY A 196 2.99 7.77 3.98
N PHE A 197 3.61 8.30 5.03
CA PHE A 197 4.53 7.49 5.84
C PHE A 197 3.87 6.24 6.46
N MET A 198 2.65 6.36 6.99
CA MET A 198 1.93 5.21 7.55
C MET A 198 1.40 4.28 6.45
N ILE A 199 0.86 4.83 5.35
CA ILE A 199 0.38 4.03 4.23
C ILE A 199 1.55 3.23 3.61
N PHE A 200 2.73 3.83 3.47
CA PHE A 200 3.94 3.17 2.99
C PHE A 200 4.43 2.06 3.90
N GLN A 201 4.07 2.04 5.19
CA GLN A 201 4.36 0.93 6.09
C GLN A 201 3.28 -0.16 6.05
N ILE A 202 2.00 0.23 5.95
CA ILE A 202 0.86 -0.70 5.95
C ILE A 202 0.81 -1.50 4.64
N VAL A 203 1.08 -0.87 3.50
CA VAL A 203 1.00 -1.52 2.18
C VAL A 203 1.93 -2.74 2.07
N PRO A 204 3.24 -2.66 2.41
CA PRO A 204 4.11 -3.83 2.41
C PRO A 204 3.64 -4.94 3.34
N ILE A 205 3.09 -4.60 4.52
CA ILE A 205 2.57 -5.58 5.47
C ILE A 205 1.36 -6.31 4.88
N LEU A 206 0.42 -5.58 4.27
CA LEU A 206 -0.74 -6.19 3.60
C LEU A 206 -0.33 -7.08 2.43
N LEU A 207 0.65 -6.66 1.64
CA LEU A 207 1.19 -7.46 0.53
C LEU A 207 1.88 -8.73 1.03
N LEU A 208 2.61 -8.66 2.15
CA LEU A 208 3.24 -9.83 2.76
C LEU A 208 2.20 -10.80 3.33
N ILE A 209 1.17 -10.29 4.03
CA ILE A 209 0.06 -11.12 4.51
C ILE A 209 -0.65 -11.79 3.33
N TYR A 210 -0.95 -11.03 2.28
CA TYR A 210 -1.51 -11.56 1.04
C TYR A 210 -0.65 -12.70 0.49
N TRP A 211 0.66 -12.50 0.37
CA TRP A 211 1.55 -13.48 -0.23
C TRP A 211 1.63 -14.78 0.57
N VAL A 212 1.68 -14.67 1.90
CA VAL A 212 1.67 -15.83 2.81
C VAL A 212 0.33 -16.57 2.73
N LEU A 213 -0.80 -15.86 2.81
CA LEU A 213 -2.12 -16.48 2.71
C LEU A 213 -2.33 -17.17 1.36
N PHE A 214 -1.84 -16.56 0.28
CA PHE A 214 -1.87 -17.14 -1.05
C PHE A 214 -1.02 -18.41 -1.14
N ALA A 215 0.20 -18.40 -0.57
CA ALA A 215 1.07 -19.57 -0.52
C ALA A 215 0.47 -20.73 0.30
N ILE A 216 -0.18 -20.43 1.43
CA ILE A 216 -0.90 -21.43 2.23
C ILE A 216 -2.05 -22.02 1.42
N TRP A 217 -2.88 -21.17 0.81
CA TRP A 217 -3.99 -21.61 -0.04
C TRP A 217 -3.50 -22.49 -1.20
N ALA A 218 -2.46 -22.06 -1.89
CA ALA A 218 -1.81 -22.76 -2.99
C ALA A 218 -1.31 -24.14 -2.57
N SER A 219 -0.68 -24.23 -1.39
CA SER A 219 -0.17 -25.48 -0.84
C SER A 219 -1.30 -26.47 -0.56
N ILE A 220 -2.38 -26.01 0.11
CA ILE A 220 -3.57 -26.82 0.36
C ILE A 220 -4.19 -27.32 -0.95
N ASN A 221 -4.32 -26.43 -1.94
CA ASN A 221 -4.94 -26.76 -3.21
C ASN A 221 -4.09 -27.71 -4.07
N SER A 222 -2.76 -27.57 -4.04
CA SER A 222 -1.84 -28.48 -4.74
C SER A 222 -1.88 -29.89 -4.17
N VAL A 223 -1.88 -30.01 -2.84
CA VAL A 223 -1.93 -31.30 -2.14
C VAL A 223 -3.26 -32.01 -2.39
N ASN A 224 -4.39 -31.31 -2.22
CA ASN A 224 -5.72 -31.90 -2.41
C ASN A 224 -5.95 -32.37 -3.86
N ASN A 225 -5.38 -31.68 -4.85
CA ASN A 225 -5.55 -32.02 -6.28
C ASN A 225 -4.41 -32.91 -6.82
N LYS A 226 -3.57 -33.50 -5.94
CA LYS A 226 -2.44 -34.39 -6.30
C LYS A 226 -1.49 -33.82 -7.36
N ARG A 227 -1.31 -32.51 -7.38
CA ARG A 227 -0.44 -31.84 -8.36
C ARG A 227 1.00 -31.81 -7.86
N SER A 228 1.94 -31.84 -8.82
CA SER A 228 3.38 -31.77 -8.54
C SER A 228 3.72 -30.56 -7.65
N ILE A 229 4.71 -30.74 -6.77
CA ILE A 229 5.23 -29.68 -5.89
C ILE A 229 5.73 -28.44 -6.67
N ILE A 230 6.03 -28.61 -7.97
CA ILE A 230 6.35 -27.52 -8.90
C ILE A 230 5.27 -26.44 -8.87
N TRP A 231 4.00 -26.80 -8.69
CA TRP A 231 2.92 -25.82 -8.63
C TRP A 231 3.02 -24.90 -7.42
N ILE A 232 3.55 -25.36 -6.29
CA ILE A 232 3.82 -24.50 -5.13
C ILE A 232 4.83 -23.41 -5.51
N PHE A 233 5.91 -23.76 -6.22
CA PHE A 233 6.88 -22.78 -6.71
C PHE A 233 6.28 -21.81 -7.74
N VAL A 234 5.45 -22.32 -8.66
CA VAL A 234 4.71 -21.50 -9.64
C VAL A 234 3.81 -20.49 -8.93
N PHE A 235 3.09 -20.89 -7.89
CA PHE A 235 2.22 -20.00 -7.12
C PHE A 235 3.01 -18.96 -6.32
N ILE A 236 4.14 -19.33 -5.70
CA ILE A 236 4.97 -18.39 -4.94
C ILE A 236 5.56 -17.33 -5.86
N LEU A 237 6.06 -17.72 -7.04
CA LEU A 237 6.72 -16.82 -7.98
C LEU A 237 5.74 -15.99 -8.81
N LEU A 238 4.66 -16.60 -9.30
CA LEU A 238 3.73 -15.97 -10.25
C LEU A 238 2.40 -15.53 -9.61
N ASN A 239 2.13 -15.88 -8.35
CA ASN A 239 0.92 -15.49 -7.60
C ASN A 239 -0.38 -15.70 -8.42
N VAL A 240 -1.19 -14.65 -8.60
CA VAL A 240 -2.44 -14.68 -9.38
C VAL A 240 -2.22 -15.21 -10.79
N VAL A 241 -1.09 -14.87 -11.43
CA VAL A 241 -0.75 -15.39 -12.76
C VAL A 241 -0.53 -16.91 -12.70
N GLY A 242 0.15 -17.39 -11.65
CA GLY A 242 0.30 -18.81 -11.37
C GLY A 242 -1.05 -19.51 -11.18
N TYR A 243 -2.00 -18.87 -10.49
CA TYR A 243 -3.38 -19.36 -10.37
C TYR A 243 -4.13 -19.43 -11.69
N LEU A 244 -4.01 -18.41 -12.54
CA LEU A 244 -4.65 -18.43 -13.86
C LEU A 244 -4.08 -19.56 -14.72
N ILE A 245 -2.75 -19.73 -14.74
CA ILE A 245 -2.11 -20.83 -15.46
C ILE A 245 -2.59 -22.19 -14.92
N TYR A 246 -2.64 -22.34 -13.59
CA TYR A 246 -3.13 -23.54 -12.92
C TYR A 246 -4.58 -23.88 -13.30
N TYR A 247 -5.45 -22.88 -13.31
CA TYR A 247 -6.86 -23.04 -13.66
C TYR A 247 -7.02 -23.46 -15.12
N LEU A 248 -6.25 -22.86 -16.04
CA LEU A 248 -6.27 -23.19 -17.46
C LEU A 248 -5.74 -24.61 -17.75
N ASP A 249 -4.67 -25.04 -17.06
CA ASP A 249 -4.12 -26.41 -17.19
C ASP A 249 -5.16 -27.46 -16.76
N GLY A 250 -5.86 -27.23 -15.65
CA GLY A 250 -6.94 -28.10 -15.18
C GLY A 250 -8.10 -28.23 -16.18
N HIS A 251 -8.45 -27.15 -16.88
CA HIS A 251 -9.48 -27.17 -17.93
C HIS A 251 -9.02 -27.91 -19.20
N SER A 252 -7.72 -27.87 -19.52
CA SER A 252 -7.17 -28.59 -20.68
C SER A 252 -7.19 -30.11 -20.51
N LEU A 253 -7.11 -30.60 -19.27
CA LEU A 253 -7.18 -32.03 -18.94
C LEU A 253 -8.60 -32.57 -19.00
N ILE A 254 -9.62 -31.76 -18.67
CA ILE A 254 -11.03 -32.15 -18.77
C ILE A 254 -11.46 -32.25 -20.24
N ASN A 255 -11.03 -31.31 -21.10
CA ASN A 255 -11.33 -31.35 -22.54
C ASN A 255 -10.55 -32.42 -23.33
N LYS A 256 -9.70 -33.22 -22.68
CA LYS A 256 -8.99 -34.37 -23.28
C LYS A 256 -9.64 -35.72 -22.96
N ILE A 257 -10.71 -35.73 -22.16
CA ILE A 257 -11.42 -36.93 -21.73
C ILE A 257 -12.77 -37.08 -22.48
N ASP A 258 -13.15 -36.08 -23.28
CA ASP A 258 -14.21 -36.18 -24.30
C ASP A 258 -13.60 -36.46 -25.70
#